data_AF-A0A533YB42-F1
#
_entry.id   AF-A0A533YB42-F1
#
_cell.length_a   1.000
_cell.length_b   1.000
_cell.length_c   1.000
_cell.angle_alpha   90.00
_cell.angle_beta   90.00
_cell.angle_gamma   90.00
#
_symmetry.space_group_name_H-M   'P 1'
#
loop_
_entity.id
_entity.type
_entity.pdbx_description
1 polymer ?
#
loop_
_entity_poly.entity_id
_entity_poly.type
_entity_poly.pdbx_seq_one_letter_code
_entity_poly.pdbx_strand_id
1 'polypeptide(L)'
;MGDFRRILIIKPSSMGDVVHALPTLSALRRAFPSASITWLVKRQWAGLLERAEELDRVWPVAPGFGGWLSQVPRLREANFDLVVDLQGLFRSGAIAWLTGCPV
;
A
#
# COMPACT_ATOMS: atom_id res chain seq x y z
N MET A 1 -0.52 -2.93 21.05
CA MET A 1 -0.44 -3.01 19.58
C MET A 1 0.96 -3.48 19.23
N GLY A 2 1.10 -4.41 18.29
CA GLY A 2 2.43 -4.84 17.84
C GLY A 2 3.20 -3.67 17.22
N ASP A 3 4.53 -3.69 17.34
CA ASP A 3 5.40 -2.68 16.73
C ASP A 3 5.67 -3.08 15.27
N PHE A 4 4.80 -2.64 14.36
CA PHE A 4 4.94 -2.90 12.93
C PHE A 4 6.07 -2.04 12.34
N ARG A 5 6.92 -2.63 11.50
CA ARG A 5 8.08 -1.97 10.90
C ARG A 5 7.93 -1.76 9.41
N ARG A 6 7.14 -2.56 8.71
CA ARG A 6 6.96 -2.52 7.25
C ARG A 6 5.49 -2.64 6.90
N ILE A 7 4.88 -1.50 6.65
CA ILE A 7 3.45 -1.38 6.39
C ILE A 7 3.21 -1.20 4.89
N LEU A 8 2.28 -1.98 4.32
CA LEU A 8 1.78 -1.80 2.98
C LEU A 8 0.34 -1.29 3.00
N ILE A 9 0.09 -0.14 2.37
CA ILE A 9 -1.26 0.36 2.09
C ILE A 9 -1.64 -0.05 0.66
N ILE A 10 -2.81 -0.63 0.47
CA ILE A 10 -3.35 -0.97 -0.86
C ILE A 10 -4.56 -0.07 -1.14
N LYS A 11 -4.40 0.92 -2.04
CA LYS A 11 -5.52 1.75 -2.57
C LYS A 11 -5.32 2.14 -4.03
N PRO A 12 -5.38 1.20 -4.97
CA PRO A 12 -5.25 1.44 -6.40
C PRO A 12 -6.52 2.02 -7.06
N SER A 13 -7.09 3.11 -6.54
CA SER A 13 -8.42 3.57 -6.98
C SER A 13 -8.38 4.77 -7.93
N SER A 14 -9.50 5.49 -8.05
CA SER A 14 -9.57 6.84 -8.59
C SER A 14 -8.72 7.81 -7.77
N MET A 15 -8.40 8.98 -8.34
CA MET A 15 -7.66 10.03 -7.63
C MET A 15 -8.41 10.48 -6.37
N GLY A 16 -9.74 10.68 -6.44
CA GLY A 16 -10.54 11.12 -5.29
C GLY A 16 -10.40 10.18 -4.11
N ASP A 17 -10.60 8.88 -4.34
CA ASP A 17 -10.42 7.85 -3.33
C ASP A 17 -9.01 7.81 -2.70
N VAL A 18 -7.97 8.09 -3.49
CA VAL A 18 -6.59 8.17 -2.99
C VAL A 18 -6.44 9.36 -2.04
N VAL A 19 -6.95 10.53 -2.42
CA VAL A 19 -6.94 11.74 -1.56
C VAL A 19 -7.71 11.48 -0.26
N HIS A 20 -8.90 10.88 -0.34
CA HIS A 20 -9.70 10.55 0.84
C HIS A 20 -9.03 9.51 1.76
N ALA A 21 -8.06 8.74 1.28
CA ALA A 21 -7.30 7.78 2.07
C ALA A 21 -6.08 8.39 2.77
N LEU A 22 -5.62 9.60 2.40
CA LEU A 22 -4.46 10.26 3.03
C LEU A 22 -4.56 10.40 4.56
N PRO A 23 -5.74 10.72 5.17
CA PRO A 23 -5.86 10.74 6.62
C PRO A 23 -5.50 9.41 7.30
N THR A 24 -5.68 8.28 6.60
CA THR A 24 -5.27 6.96 7.09
C THR A 24 -3.75 6.81 7.10
N LEU A 25 -3.05 7.33 6.09
CA LEU A 25 -1.59 7.40 6.07
C LEU A 25 -1.07 8.22 7.26
N SER A 26 -1.61 9.42 7.49
CA SER A 26 -1.19 10.24 8.63
C SER A 26 -1.51 9.56 9.97
N ALA A 27 -2.61 8.80 10.07
CA ALA A 27 -2.93 8.02 11.26
C ALA A 27 -1.92 6.87 11.49
N LEU A 28 -1.56 6.14 10.44
CA LEU A 28 -0.54 5.07 10.51
C LEU A 28 0.82 5.63 10.90
N ARG A 29 1.24 6.76 10.32
CA ARG A 29 2.50 7.43 10.69
C ARG A 29 2.51 7.84 12.16
N ARG A 30 1.42 8.38 12.70
CA ARG A 30 1.33 8.73 14.13
C ARG A 30 1.36 7.49 15.04
N ALA A 31 0.71 6.40 14.62
CA ALA A 31 0.66 5.17 15.39
C ALA A 31 1.99 4.40 15.35
N PHE A 32 2.70 4.45 14.21
CA PHE A 32 3.96 3.75 13.98
C PHE A 32 5.02 4.70 13.39
N PRO A 33 5.57 5.63 14.20
CA PRO A 33 6.47 6.68 13.70
C PRO A 33 7.72 6.14 13.01
N SER A 34 8.21 4.99 13.44
CA SER A 34 9.43 4.34 12.95
C SER A 34 9.19 3.34 11.80
N ALA A 35 7.92 3.09 11.44
CA ALA A 35 7.61 2.14 10.38
C ALA A 35 7.95 2.70 9.00
N SER A 36 8.39 1.83 8.10
CA SER A 36 8.43 2.13 6.67
C SER A 36 7.05 1.87 6.07
N ILE A 37 6.40 2.92 5.59
CA ILE A 37 5.07 2.88 4.98
C ILE A 37 5.23 2.94 3.46
N THR A 38 4.78 1.87 2.81
CA THR A 38 4.71 1.76 1.36
C THR A 38 3.26 1.80 0.90
N TRP A 39 2.98 2.49 -0.21
CA TRP A 39 1.62 2.58 -0.74
C TRP A 39 1.54 2.07 -2.18
N LEU A 40 0.80 0.97 -2.37
CA LEU A 40 0.43 0.44 -3.67
C LEU A 40 -0.71 1.24 -4.30
N VAL A 41 -0.39 1.92 -5.41
CA VAL A 41 -1.31 2.83 -6.12
C VAL A 41 -1.23 2.60 -7.63
N LYS A 42 -2.26 3.02 -8.39
CA LYS A 42 -2.16 3.06 -9.86
C LYS A 42 -1.05 4.02 -10.28
N ARG A 43 -0.23 3.62 -11.26
CA ARG A 43 0.92 4.40 -11.75
C ARG A 43 0.60 5.86 -12.08
N GLN A 44 -0.56 6.12 -12.68
CA GLN A 44 -1.00 7.48 -13.03
C GLN A 44 -1.19 8.43 -11.83
N TRP A 45 -1.34 7.90 -10.61
CA TRP A 45 -1.49 8.68 -9.38
C TRP A 45 -0.25 8.64 -8.49
N ALA A 46 0.84 8.02 -8.94
CA ALA A 46 2.07 7.90 -8.15
C ALA A 46 2.63 9.27 -7.74
N GLY A 47 2.71 10.21 -8.69
CA GLY A 47 3.22 11.56 -8.43
C GLY A 47 2.38 12.40 -7.48
N LEU A 48 1.13 12.00 -7.19
CA LEU A 48 0.35 12.62 -6.12
C LEU A 48 0.89 12.19 -4.74
N LEU A 49 1.15 10.89 -4.58
CA LEU A 49 1.63 10.31 -3.33
C LEU A 49 3.11 10.61 -3.06
N GLU A 50 3.92 10.80 -4.09
CA GLU A 50 5.32 11.21 -3.96
C GLU A 50 5.49 12.57 -3.25
N ARG A 51 4.42 13.36 -3.14
CA ARG A 51 4.40 14.65 -2.41
C ARG A 51 4.01 14.51 -0.95
N ALA A 52 3.57 13.33 -0.50
CA ALA A 52 3.19 13.10 0.88
C ALA A 52 4.44 12.79 1.71
N GLU A 53 4.81 13.70 2.61
CA GLU A 53 6.01 13.56 3.45
C GLU A 53 5.93 12.37 4.41
N GLU A 54 4.72 11.96 4.80
CA GLU A 54 4.55 10.84 5.72
C GLU A 54 4.76 9.46 5.06
N LEU A 55 4.86 9.41 3.72
CA LEU A 55 4.98 8.19 2.95
C LEU A 55 6.43 7.93 2.52
N ASP A 56 6.99 6.77 2.90
CA ASP A 56 8.38 6.46 2.57
C ASP A 56 8.56 5.95 1.13
N ARG A 57 7.54 5.26 0.60
CA ARG A 57 7.62 4.64 -0.73
C ARG A 57 6.29 4.57 -1.44
N VAL A 58 6.29 4.99 -2.70
CA VAL A 58 5.18 4.74 -3.63
C VAL A 58 5.47 3.47 -4.42
N TRP A 59 4.47 2.60 -4.53
CA TRP A 59 4.53 1.37 -5.32
C TRP A 59 3.55 1.45 -6.51
N PRO A 60 4.00 1.99 -7.66
CA PRO A 60 3.13 2.20 -8.82
C PRO A 60 2.86 0.89 -9.57
N VAL A 61 1.59 0.52 -9.72
CA VAL A 61 1.18 -0.65 -10.50
C VAL A 61 0.57 -0.26 -11.84
N ALA A 62 0.87 -1.06 -12.86
CA ALA A 62 0.22 -0.95 -14.15
C ALA A 62 -1.25 -1.41 -14.06
N PRO A 63 -2.15 -0.85 -14.88
CA PRO A 63 -3.53 -1.34 -14.94
C PRO A 63 -3.59 -2.78 -15.49
N GLY A 64 -4.68 -3.47 -15.19
CA GLY A 64 -4.95 -4.82 -15.70
C GLY A 64 -4.34 -5.95 -14.88
N PHE A 65 -4.96 -7.13 -14.94
CA PHE A 65 -4.67 -8.26 -14.05
C PHE A 65 -3.20 -8.73 -14.09
N GLY A 66 -2.57 -8.75 -15.27
CA GLY A 66 -1.16 -9.14 -15.41
C GLY A 66 -0.19 -8.19 -14.70
N GLY A 67 -0.43 -6.87 -14.78
CA GLY A 67 0.42 -5.87 -14.12
C GLY A 67 0.36 -5.91 -12.60
N TRP A 68 -0.73 -6.45 -12.06
CA TRP A 68 -0.94 -6.69 -10.63
C TRP A 68 -0.27 -7.98 -10.16
N LEU A 69 -0.52 -9.09 -10.85
CA LEU A 69 0.10 -10.38 -10.51
C LEU A 69 1.62 -10.35 -10.65
N SER A 70 2.15 -9.59 -11.61
CA SER A 70 3.60 -9.42 -11.76
C SER A 70 4.28 -8.77 -10.56
N GLN A 71 3.53 -8.13 -9.66
CA GLN A 71 4.07 -7.52 -8.45
C GLN A 71 4.25 -8.53 -7.32
N VAL A 72 3.56 -9.68 -7.35
CA VAL A 72 3.49 -10.63 -6.24
C VAL A 72 4.86 -11.09 -5.74
N PRO A 73 5.82 -11.50 -6.60
CA PRO A 73 7.14 -11.93 -6.12
C PRO A 73 7.86 -10.81 -5.35
N ARG A 74 7.83 -9.59 -5.88
CA ARG A 74 8.48 -8.42 -5.27
C ARG A 74 7.79 -7.98 -3.99
N LEU A 75 6.46 -8.06 -3.92
CA LEU A 75 5.70 -7.75 -2.71
C LEU A 75 5.99 -8.76 -1.60
N ARG A 76 6.18 -10.04 -1.95
CA ARG A 76 6.54 -11.09 -1.00
C ARG A 76 7.96 -10.90 -0.46
N GLU A 77 8.91 -10.55 -1.32
CA GLU A 77 10.29 -10.24 -0.93
C GLU A 77 10.42 -8.95 -0.09
N ALA A 78 9.43 -8.06 -0.16
CA ALA A 78 9.41 -6.83 0.64
C ALA A 78 9.20 -7.10 2.14
N ASN A 79 8.70 -8.29 2.51
CA ASN A 79 8.52 -8.74 3.90
C ASN A 79 7.71 -7.73 4.73
N PHE A 80 6.53 -7.35 4.26
CA PHE A 80 5.60 -6.52 5.04
C PHE A 80 5.10 -7.29 6.26
N ASP A 81 4.97 -6.59 7.39
CA ASP A 81 4.45 -7.13 8.65
C ASP A 81 3.05 -6.60 9.00
N LEU A 82 2.55 -5.64 8.21
CA LEU A 82 1.15 -5.21 8.20
C LEU A 82 0.71 -4.84 6.77
N VAL A 83 -0.42 -5.38 6.32
CA VAL A 83 -1.09 -4.95 5.09
C VAL A 83 -2.44 -4.32 5.41
N VAL A 84 -2.62 -3.07 4.99
CA VAL A 84 -3.87 -2.32 5.11
C VAL A 84 -4.53 -2.23 3.73
N ASP A 85 -5.48 -3.14 3.47
CA ASP A 85 -6.30 -3.09 2.25
C ASP A 85 -7.46 -2.09 2.40
N LEU A 86 -7.25 -0.88 1.92
CA LEU A 86 -8.27 0.17 1.88
C LEU A 86 -9.15 0.10 0.64
N GLN A 87 -8.86 -0.80 -0.31
CA GLN A 87 -9.67 -1.00 -1.50
C GLN A 87 -10.83 -1.95 -1.24
N GLY A 88 -10.62 -2.98 -0.42
CA GLY A 88 -11.69 -3.88 0.05
C GLY A 88 -12.36 -4.69 -1.06
N LEU A 89 -11.65 -4.95 -2.16
CA LEU A 89 -12.15 -5.78 -3.27
C LEU A 89 -11.44 -7.13 -3.28
N PHE A 90 -12.08 -8.16 -3.84
CA PHE A 90 -11.49 -9.49 -3.94
C PHE A 90 -10.07 -9.49 -4.52
N ARG A 91 -9.83 -8.67 -5.57
CA ARG A 91 -8.51 -8.56 -6.21
C ARG A 91 -7.46 -7.97 -5.26
N SER A 92 -7.79 -6.92 -4.51
CA SER A 92 -6.83 -6.31 -3.58
C SER A 92 -6.58 -7.22 -2.39
N GLY A 93 -7.62 -7.89 -1.88
CA GLY A 93 -7.50 -8.89 -0.80
C GLY A 93 -6.65 -10.09 -1.21
N ALA A 94 -6.81 -10.59 -2.44
CA ALA A 94 -5.95 -11.66 -2.96
C ALA A 94 -4.47 -11.23 -3.00
N ILE A 95 -4.20 -9.97 -3.38
CA ILE A 95 -2.82 -9.46 -3.44
C ILE A 95 -2.26 -9.24 -2.05
N ALA A 96 -3.06 -8.73 -1.11
CA ALA A 96 -2.71 -8.64 0.30
C ALA A 96 -2.31 -10.03 0.84
N TRP A 97 -3.13 -11.05 0.61
CA TRP A 97 -2.83 -12.42 1.04
C TRP A 97 -1.56 -12.98 0.38
N LEU A 98 -1.37 -12.75 -0.92
CA LEU A 98 -0.20 -13.23 -1.67
C LEU A 98 1.11 -12.57 -1.25
N THR A 99 1.08 -11.44 -0.54
CA THR A 99 2.30 -10.85 0.06
C THR A 99 2.93 -11.77 1.12
N GLY A 100 2.15 -12.70 1.70
CA GLY A 100 2.59 -13.52 2.82
C GLY A 100 2.70 -12.76 4.14
N CYS A 101 2.15 -11.54 4.21
CA CYS A 101 2.09 -10.75 5.42
C CYS A 101 1.31 -11.50 6.52
N PRO A 102 1.81 -11.52 7.77
CA PRO A 102 1.12 -12.18 8.88
C PRO A 102 -0.15 -11.45 9.35
N VAL A 103 -0.26 -10.14 9.09
CA VAL A 103 -1.35 -9.27 9.57
C VAL A 103 -1.97 -8.45 8.46
#